data_AF-A0A368G376-F1
#
_entry.id   AF-A0A368G376-F1
#
_cell.length_a   1.000
_cell.length_b   1.000
_cell.length_c   1.000
_cell.angle_alpha   90.00
_cell.angle_beta   90.00
_cell.angle_gamma   90.00
#
_symmetry.space_group_name_H-M   'P 1'
#
loop_
_entity.id
_entity.type
_entity.pdbx_description
1 polymer ?
#
loop_
_entity_poly.entity_id
_entity_poly.type
_entity_poly.pdbx_seq_one_letter_code
_entity_poly.pdbx_strand_id
1 'polypeptide(L)'
;MKSDYKMQHMQKSSDGSRRSYPYKPPFGELVDSDPSFAEMEKIVCGANGKRPPLEPSWTNGSNVHLQKMVSLMVDCWHHSPHCRHTALKVKIALGEVIEELLLLQEREAKERMTSQAMKVIDEEAYQPSRVVVLGAQSKKGNAHPYFATC
;
A
#
# COMPACT_ATOMS: atom_id res chain seq x y z
N MET A 1 0.11 -15.19 34.36
CA MET A 1 -0.91 -14.58 33.47
C MET A 1 -0.23 -14.32 32.14
N LYS A 2 -0.57 -15.07 31.08
CA LYS A 2 -0.03 -14.82 29.73
C LYS A 2 -0.90 -13.76 29.08
N SER A 3 -0.29 -12.62 28.73
CA SER A 3 -0.98 -11.53 28.05
C SER A 3 -1.17 -11.91 26.58
N ASP A 4 -2.40 -12.28 26.21
CA ASP A 4 -2.78 -12.54 24.82
C ASP A 4 -2.88 -11.21 24.05
N TYR A 5 -1.74 -10.64 23.68
CA TYR A 5 -1.68 -9.64 22.64
C TYR A 5 -1.91 -10.35 21.30
N LYS A 6 -3.17 -10.35 20.84
CA LYS A 6 -3.55 -10.83 19.51
C LYS A 6 -2.90 -9.93 18.46
N MET A 7 -1.66 -10.26 18.09
CA MET A 7 -0.98 -9.68 16.95
C MET A 7 -1.84 -9.95 15.72
N GLN A 8 -2.38 -8.88 15.12
CA GLN A 8 -3.10 -8.99 13.86
C GLN A 8 -2.18 -9.68 12.86
N HIS A 9 -2.64 -10.78 12.29
CA HIS A 9 -1.94 -11.53 11.26
C HIS A 9 -1.55 -10.55 10.15
N MET A 10 -0.24 -10.26 10.01
CA MET A 10 0.31 -9.41 8.95
C MET A 10 -0.19 -9.94 7.61
N GLN A 11 -1.16 -9.26 7.00
CA GLN A 11 -1.51 -9.54 5.61
C GLN A 11 -0.31 -9.14 4.75
N LYS A 12 0.39 -10.13 4.22
CA LYS A 12 1.45 -9.92 3.23
C LYS A 12 0.81 -9.23 2.02
N SER A 13 1.21 -8.00 1.73
CA SER A 13 0.83 -7.32 0.49
C SER A 13 1.39 -8.07 -0.72
N SER A 14 0.62 -8.16 -1.80
CA SER A 14 0.94 -8.84 -3.05
C SER A 14 2.21 -8.36 -3.76
N ASP A 15 2.71 -7.17 -3.42
CA ASP A 15 3.86 -6.51 -4.05
C ASP A 15 5.21 -6.81 -3.38
N GLY A 16 5.25 -7.64 -2.33
CA GLY A 16 6.52 -8.07 -1.70
C GLY A 16 7.37 -6.98 -1.01
N SER A 17 6.99 -5.71 -1.10
CA SER A 17 7.81 -4.55 -0.69
C SER A 17 7.55 -4.05 0.74
N ARG A 18 6.47 -4.45 1.41
CA ARG A 18 6.13 -3.91 2.76
C ARG A 18 6.61 -4.78 3.90
N ARG A 19 7.89 -4.66 4.29
CA ARG A 19 8.36 -5.15 5.58
C ARG A 19 7.87 -4.19 6.67
N SER A 20 6.77 -4.51 7.34
CA SER A 20 6.45 -3.86 8.61
C SER A 20 7.49 -4.29 9.65
N TYR A 21 8.00 -3.33 10.42
CA TYR A 21 8.87 -3.65 11.55
C TYR A 21 8.14 -4.50 12.59
N PRO A 22 8.82 -5.41 13.29
CA PRO A 22 8.23 -6.11 14.42
C PRO A 22 7.82 -5.09 15.49
N TYR A 23 6.70 -5.36 16.16
CA TYR A 23 6.26 -4.53 17.27
C TYR A 23 7.31 -4.48 18.38
N LYS A 24 7.54 -3.26 18.91
CA LYS A 24 8.37 -3.00 20.09
C LYS A 24 7.68 -1.94 20.95
N PRO A 25 7.74 -2.05 22.29
CA PRO A 25 7.26 -0.98 23.17
C PRO A 25 8.19 0.24 23.10
N PRO A 26 7.69 1.45 23.42
CA PRO A 26 8.53 2.64 23.57
C PRO A 26 9.66 2.38 24.57
N PHE A 27 10.88 2.80 24.22
CA PHE A 27 12.09 2.59 25.03
C PHE A 27 12.51 1.12 25.26
N GLY A 28 11.89 0.13 24.60
CA GLY A 28 12.18 -1.30 24.86
C GLY A 28 13.60 -1.79 24.60
N GLU A 29 14.46 -0.97 23.97
CA GLU A 29 15.90 -1.24 23.79
C GLU A 29 16.79 -0.49 24.80
N LEU A 30 16.18 0.39 25.59
CA LEU A 30 16.84 1.30 26.52
C LEU A 30 16.55 0.95 27.99
N VAL A 31 15.50 0.17 28.24
CA VAL A 31 15.07 -0.26 29.58
C VAL A 31 14.66 -1.72 29.61
N ASP A 32 14.65 -2.29 30.81
CA ASP A 32 14.08 -3.60 31.09
C ASP A 32 12.56 -3.63 30.84
N SER A 33 11.99 -4.84 30.81
CA SER A 33 10.55 -5.03 30.54
C SER A 33 9.63 -4.41 31.60
N ASP A 34 10.12 -4.23 32.83
CA ASP A 34 9.39 -3.61 33.95
C ASP A 34 10.30 -2.58 34.65
N PRO A 35 10.46 -1.37 34.07
CA PRO A 35 11.43 -0.40 34.54
C PRO A 35 10.95 0.33 35.80
N SER A 36 11.90 0.63 36.69
CA SER A 36 11.63 1.47 37.85
C SER A 36 11.46 2.95 37.48
N PHE A 37 10.88 3.73 38.41
CA PHE A 37 10.76 5.18 38.24
C PHE A 37 12.11 5.86 37.99
N ALA A 38 13.15 5.49 38.75
CA ALA A 38 14.47 6.09 38.65
C ALA A 38 15.13 5.84 37.28
N GLU A 39 14.92 4.65 36.69
CA GLU A 39 15.43 4.32 35.36
C GLU A 39 14.73 5.15 34.27
N MET A 40 13.40 5.24 34.32
CA MET A 40 12.63 6.04 33.37
C MET A 40 12.92 7.53 33.50
N GLU A 41 13.04 8.04 34.73
CA GLU A 41 13.43 9.43 35.00
C GLU A 41 14.80 9.74 34.39
N LYS A 42 15.79 8.88 34.62
CA LYS A 42 17.14 9.05 34.05
C LYS A 42 17.13 9.11 32.52
N ILE A 43 16.30 8.29 31.88
CA ILE A 43 16.24 8.20 30.41
C ILE A 43 15.43 9.32 29.79
N VAL A 44 14.26 9.67 30.34
CA VAL A 44 13.31 10.60 29.73
C VAL A 44 13.55 12.04 30.18
N CYS A 45 13.84 12.23 31.47
CA CYS A 45 13.96 13.53 32.14
C CYS A 45 15.40 13.95 32.42
N GLY A 46 16.37 13.04 32.34
CA GLY A 46 17.79 13.34 32.55
C GLY A 46 18.34 14.38 31.56
N ALA A 47 19.59 14.82 31.79
CA ALA A 47 20.25 15.86 30.98
C ALA A 47 20.25 15.57 29.46
N ASN A 48 20.24 14.28 29.09
CA ASN A 48 20.15 13.81 27.72
C ASN A 48 18.81 13.10 27.44
N GLY A 49 17.69 13.67 27.91
CA GLY A 49 16.36 13.08 27.81
C GLY A 49 16.08 12.50 26.43
N LYS A 50 16.03 11.17 26.34
CA LYS A 50 15.86 10.42 25.09
C LYS A 50 14.38 10.34 24.73
N ARG A 51 14.13 10.12 23.44
CA ARG A 51 12.81 9.77 22.89
C ARG A 51 12.91 8.43 22.18
N PRO A 52 11.79 7.75 21.92
CA PRO A 52 11.79 6.56 21.09
C PRO A 52 12.49 6.85 19.75
N PRO A 53 13.41 5.99 19.30
CA PRO A 53 14.14 6.20 18.06
C PRO A 53 13.16 6.19 16.88
N LEU A 54 13.44 7.04 15.89
CA LEU A 54 12.70 7.09 14.64
C LEU A 54 13.43 6.23 13.61
N GLU A 55 12.71 5.36 12.92
CA GLU A 55 13.29 4.52 11.87
C GLU A 55 13.73 5.36 10.66
N PRO A 56 14.91 5.11 10.06
CA PRO A 56 15.37 5.86 8.88
C PRO A 56 14.39 5.81 7.71
N SER A 57 13.66 4.70 7.55
CA SER A 57 12.61 4.57 6.52
C SER A 57 11.44 5.54 6.71
N TRP A 58 11.27 6.10 7.91
CA TRP A 58 10.23 7.08 8.20
C TRP A 58 10.71 8.52 8.02
N THR A 59 12.02 8.76 7.90
CA THR A 59 12.65 10.10 7.82
C THR A 59 13.41 10.35 6.52
N ASN A 60 13.58 9.33 5.67
CA ASN A 60 14.29 9.40 4.39
C ASN A 60 13.55 10.16 3.26
N GLY A 61 12.37 10.71 3.51
CA GLY A 61 11.56 11.44 2.52
C GLY A 61 10.82 10.57 1.49
N SER A 62 10.92 9.23 1.53
CA SER A 62 10.26 8.37 0.53
C SER A 62 8.72 8.34 0.67
N ASN A 63 8.21 8.70 1.85
CA ASN A 63 6.78 8.78 2.11
C ASN A 63 6.48 10.04 2.92
N VAL A 64 5.87 11.03 2.27
CA VAL A 64 5.50 12.33 2.88
C VAL A 64 4.51 12.20 4.04
N HIS A 65 3.60 11.22 4.00
CA HIS A 65 2.62 10.99 5.05
C HIS A 65 3.29 10.42 6.30
N LEU A 66 4.27 9.53 6.14
CA LEU A 66 5.09 9.07 7.25
C LEU A 66 5.91 10.22 7.85
N GLN A 67 6.46 11.15 7.05
CA GLN A 67 7.11 12.36 7.58
C GLN A 67 6.16 13.18 8.45
N LYS A 68 4.93 13.43 7.97
CA LYS A 68 3.91 14.18 8.73
C LYS A 68 3.58 13.50 10.06
N MET A 69 3.42 12.18 10.05
CA MET A 69 3.22 11.39 11.28
C MET A 69 4.41 11.49 12.24
N VAL A 70 5.63 11.45 11.73
CA VAL A 70 6.86 11.62 12.52
C VAL A 70 6.91 13.01 13.16
N SER A 71 6.64 14.08 12.41
CA SER A 71 6.57 15.43 12.96
C SER A 71 5.55 15.54 14.09
N LEU A 72 4.35 14.97 13.91
CA LEU A 72 3.32 14.94 14.96
C LEU A 72 3.80 14.21 16.22
N MET A 73 4.46 13.06 16.08
CA MET A 73 5.05 12.34 17.24
C MET A 73 6.08 13.21 17.96
N VAL A 74 6.95 13.89 17.20
CA VAL A 74 8.00 14.75 17.75
C VAL A 74 7.43 15.91 18.57
N ASP A 75 6.39 16.54 18.06
CA ASP A 75 5.72 17.64 18.75
C ASP A 75 4.98 17.14 20.00
N CYS A 76 4.39 15.95 19.96
CA CYS A 76 3.66 15.38 21.09
C CYS A 76 4.55 15.05 22.30
N TRP A 77 5.77 14.59 22.08
CA TRP A 77 6.70 14.23 23.16
C TRP A 77 7.73 15.31 23.48
N HIS A 78 7.50 16.56 23.06
CA HIS A 78 8.42 17.67 23.30
C HIS A 78 8.73 17.84 24.79
N HIS A 79 9.98 18.22 25.13
CA HIS A 79 10.40 18.40 26.53
C HIS A 79 9.55 19.48 27.22
N SER A 80 9.48 20.67 26.63
CA SER A 80 8.58 21.74 27.08
C SER A 80 7.11 21.36 26.83
N PRO A 81 6.25 21.29 27.87
CA PRO A 81 4.84 20.96 27.73
C PRO A 81 4.06 21.95 26.87
N HIS A 82 4.44 23.22 26.86
CA HIS A 82 3.76 24.28 26.09
C HIS A 82 3.92 24.11 24.57
N CYS A 83 4.95 23.39 24.14
CA CYS A 83 5.18 23.08 22.73
C CYS A 83 4.37 21.86 22.27
N ARG A 84 3.79 21.09 23.20
CA ARG A 84 3.06 19.87 22.83
C ARG A 84 1.73 20.19 22.19
N HIS A 85 1.38 19.41 21.16
CA HIS A 85 0.07 19.52 20.55
C HIS A 85 -1.06 19.14 21.50
N THR A 86 -2.16 19.87 21.42
CA THR A 86 -3.41 19.49 22.07
C THR A 86 -4.04 18.33 21.30
N ALA A 87 -4.92 17.57 21.96
CA ALA A 87 -5.63 16.46 21.32
C ALA A 87 -6.40 16.92 20.06
N LEU A 88 -6.97 18.12 20.07
CA LEU A 88 -7.66 18.70 18.92
C LEU A 88 -6.71 18.94 17.74
N LYS A 89 -5.53 19.52 17.99
CA LYS A 89 -4.52 19.74 16.93
C LYS A 89 -4.06 18.41 16.32
N VAL A 90 -3.83 17.40 17.16
CA VAL A 90 -3.47 16.04 16.69
C VAL A 90 -4.58 15.47 15.81
N LYS A 91 -5.85 15.57 16.24
CA LYS A 91 -6.99 15.09 15.45
C LYS A 91 -7.09 15.75 14.08
N ILE A 92 -6.94 17.08 14.03
CA ILE A 92 -6.99 17.84 12.76
C ILE A 92 -5.86 17.38 11.83
N ALA A 93 -4.62 17.37 12.31
CA ALA A 93 -3.47 16.99 11.50
C ALA A 93 -3.54 15.54 11.00
N LEU A 94 -4.04 14.60 11.82
CA LEU A 94 -4.31 13.24 11.37
C LEU A 94 -5.41 13.18 10.31
N GLY A 95 -6.45 14.01 10.45
CA GLY A 95 -7.52 14.14 9.45
C GLY A 95 -6.97 14.55 8.08
N GLU A 96 -6.12 15.57 8.05
CA GLU A 96 -5.46 16.04 6.82
C GLU A 96 -4.63 14.91 6.16
N VAL A 97 -3.85 14.17 6.94
CA VAL A 97 -3.06 13.03 6.43
C VAL A 97 -3.96 11.92 5.86
N ILE A 98 -5.09 11.65 6.52
CA ILE A 98 -6.05 10.63 6.05
C ILE A 98 -6.69 11.06 4.74
N GLU A 99 -7.14 12.32 4.63
CA GLU A 99 -7.73 12.86 3.40
C GLU A 99 -6.75 12.78 2.23
N GLU A 100 -5.49 13.17 2.44
CA GLU A 100 -4.44 13.05 1.41
C GLU A 100 -4.20 11.61 0.97
N LEU A 101 -4.15 10.66 1.91
CA LEU A 101 -3.99 9.24 1.60
C LEU A 101 -5.17 8.68 0.81
N LEU A 102 -6.41 9.07 1.12
CA LEU A 102 -7.59 8.64 0.39
C LEU A 102 -7.57 9.14 -1.06
N LEU A 103 -7.22 10.41 -1.27
CA LEU A 103 -7.09 10.99 -2.61
C LEU A 103 -6.00 10.31 -3.45
N LEU A 104 -4.89 9.90 -2.82
CA LEU A 104 -3.85 9.13 -3.50
C LEU A 104 -4.32 7.74 -3.88
N GLN A 105 -5.07 7.06 -3.00
CA GLN A 105 -5.65 5.74 -3.32
C GLN A 105 -6.61 5.83 -4.51
N GLU A 106 -7.46 6.85 -4.56
CA GLU A 106 -8.37 7.08 -5.69
C GLU A 106 -7.61 7.33 -7.00
N ARG A 107 -6.55 8.14 -6.95
CA ARG A 107 -5.69 8.40 -8.10
C ARG A 107 -5.03 7.12 -8.61
N GLU A 108 -4.39 6.37 -7.72
CA GLU A 108 -3.75 5.10 -8.07
C GLU A 108 -4.75 4.10 -8.64
N ALA A 109 -5.97 4.02 -8.09
CA ALA A 109 -7.02 3.17 -8.61
C ALA A 109 -7.44 3.60 -10.03
N LYS A 110 -7.60 4.90 -10.26
CA LYS A 110 -7.91 5.45 -11.59
C LYS A 110 -6.81 5.15 -12.60
N GLU A 111 -5.54 5.34 -12.23
CA GLU A 111 -4.38 5.04 -13.08
C GLU A 111 -4.27 3.54 -13.41
N ARG A 112 -4.62 2.66 -12.47
CA ARG A 112 -4.69 1.21 -12.72
C ARG A 112 -5.80 0.87 -13.72
N MET A 113 -6.97 1.47 -13.56
CA MET A 113 -8.10 1.28 -14.49
C MET A 113 -7.78 1.78 -15.90
N THR A 114 -7.16 2.97 -16.04
CA THR A 114 -6.77 3.49 -17.35
C THR A 114 -5.67 2.64 -17.99
N SER A 115 -4.68 2.21 -17.22
CA SER A 115 -3.62 1.31 -17.70
C SER A 115 -4.17 -0.05 -18.15
N GLN A 116 -5.20 -0.56 -17.48
CA GLN A 116 -5.89 -1.79 -17.86
C GLN A 116 -6.71 -1.59 -19.15
N ALA A 117 -7.46 -0.49 -19.25
CA ALA A 117 -8.22 -0.17 -20.46
C ALA A 117 -7.32 0.01 -21.68
N MET A 118 -6.17 0.68 -21.54
CA MET A 118 -5.22 0.88 -22.64
C MET A 118 -4.61 -0.44 -23.15
N LYS A 119 -4.37 -1.41 -22.25
CA LYS A 119 -3.92 -2.76 -22.63
C LYS A 119 -4.98 -3.54 -23.40
N VAL A 120 -6.27 -3.40 -23.05
CA VAL A 120 -7.37 -4.07 -23.76
C VAL A 120 -7.49 -3.53 -25.19
N ILE A 121 -7.31 -2.23 -25.39
CA ILE A 121 -7.36 -1.62 -26.74
C ILE A 121 -6.21 -2.12 -27.63
N ASP A 122 -5.00 -2.24 -27.08
CA ASP A 122 -3.85 -2.80 -27.81
C ASP A 122 -4.06 -4.29 -28.17
N GLU A 123 -4.69 -5.06 -27.29
CA GLU A 123 -5.01 -6.48 -27.55
C GLU A 123 -6.12 -6.63 -28.62
N GLU A 124 -7.09 -5.72 -28.65
CA GLU A 124 -8.16 -5.70 -29.66
C GLU A 124 -7.65 -5.21 -31.03
N ALA A 125 -6.66 -4.30 -31.06
CA ALA A 125 -5.97 -3.87 -32.27
C ALA A 125 -5.06 -4.96 -32.87
N TYR A 126 -4.64 -5.94 -32.08
CA TYR A 126 -3.96 -7.16 -32.52
C TYR A 126 -4.95 -8.33 -32.72
N GLN A 127 -6.06 -8.10 -33.42
CA GLN A 127 -6.82 -9.19 -34.02
C GLN A 127 -6.39 -9.36 -35.48
N PRO A 128 -5.58 -10.39 -35.83
CA PRO A 128 -5.28 -10.67 -37.23
C PRO A 128 -6.60 -10.92 -37.95
N SER A 129 -6.83 -10.17 -39.02
CA SER A 129 -8.06 -10.24 -39.82
C SER A 129 -8.42 -11.70 -40.09
N ARG A 130 -9.52 -12.17 -39.52
CA ARG A 130 -10.06 -13.51 -39.78
C ARG A 130 -10.50 -13.51 -41.24
N VAL A 131 -9.65 -14.03 -42.13
CA VAL A 131 -9.96 -14.19 -43.57
C VAL A 131 -11.21 -15.06 -43.67
N VAL A 132 -12.33 -14.44 -44.04
CA VAL A 132 -13.56 -15.17 -44.36
C VAL A 132 -13.34 -15.81 -45.73
N VAL A 133 -12.97 -17.09 -45.75
CA VAL A 133 -12.98 -17.90 -46.97
C VAL A 133 -14.45 -18.09 -47.35
N LEU A 134 -14.92 -17.34 -48.35
CA LEU A 134 -16.21 -17.57 -48.98
C LEU A 134 -16.19 -18.94 -49.67
N GLY A 135 -16.84 -19.92 -49.05
CA GLY A 135 -17.10 -21.22 -49.65
C GLY A 135 -17.99 -21.06 -50.89
N ALA A 136 -17.46 -21.48 -52.04
CA ALA A 136 -18.20 -21.59 -53.28
C ALA A 136 -19.37 -22.57 -53.10
N GLN A 137 -20.60 -22.09 -53.25
CA GLN A 137 -21.77 -22.95 -53.23
C GLN A 137 -21.90 -23.73 -54.55
N SER A 138 -21.80 -25.04 -54.43
CA SER A 138 -22.17 -26.04 -55.45
C SER A 138 -23.64 -26.40 -55.32
N LYS A 139 -24.44 -26.14 -56.37
CA LYS A 139 -25.75 -26.74 -56.70
C LYS A 139 -26.00 -26.51 -58.20
N LYS A 140 -26.58 -27.38 -59.03
CA LYS A 140 -27.11 -28.75 -59.01
C LYS A 140 -27.45 -29.04 -60.49
N GLY A 141 -27.30 -30.27 -60.98
CA GLY A 141 -27.79 -30.66 -62.30
C GLY A 141 -27.73 -32.16 -62.49
N ASN A 142 -28.85 -32.83 -62.21
CA ASN A 142 -29.03 -34.28 -62.27
C ASN A 142 -29.36 -34.72 -63.70
N ALA A 143 -28.54 -35.59 -64.30
CA ALA A 143 -28.95 -36.50 -65.36
C ALA A 143 -27.90 -37.63 -65.56
N HIS A 144 -28.33 -38.86 -65.37
CA HIS A 144 -27.79 -40.09 -65.97
C HIS A 144 -28.95 -40.66 -66.82
N PRO A 145 -28.78 -41.53 -67.85
CA PRO A 145 -27.68 -42.47 -68.02
C PRO A 145 -27.20 -42.71 -69.48
N TYR A 146 -26.43 -43.81 -69.61
CA TYR A 146 -26.04 -44.64 -70.77
C TYR A 146 -24.81 -44.28 -71.63
N PHE A 147 -23.98 -45.32 -71.73
CA PHE A 147 -22.78 -45.55 -72.52
C PHE A 147 -23.06 -45.61 -74.03
N ALA A 148 -22.07 -45.26 -74.86
CA ALA A 148 -21.46 -46.13 -75.90
C ALA A 148 -20.60 -45.31 -76.90
N THR A 149 -19.38 -45.82 -77.16
CA THR A 149 -18.64 -45.99 -78.45
C THR A 149 -18.73 -44.86 -79.52
N CYS A 150 -17.67 -44.42 -80.20
CA CYS A 150 -16.44 -45.02 -80.73
C CYS A 150 -15.34 -43.94 -80.76
#